data_AF-A0A1B2EWC5-F1
#
_entry.id   AF-A0A1B2EWC5-F1
#
_cell.length_a   1.000
_cell.length_b   1.000
_cell.length_c   1.000
_cell.angle_alpha   90.00
_cell.angle_beta   90.00
_cell.angle_gamma   90.00
#
_symmetry.space_group_name_H-M   'P 1'
#
loop_
_entity.id
_entity.type
_entity.pdbx_description
1 polymer ?
#
loop_
_entity_poly.entity_id
_entity_poly.type
_entity_poly.pdbx_seq_one_letter_code
_entity_poly.pdbx_strand_id
1 'polypeptide(L)'
;MRYTLAVLAGCLVMSASAIAQVPAEVEACRLSGLVAIKERSPSLDQITFDMDSLAISKADTKVGDTPIKMVIMGDAYLQREKTDKPNRFVCLVGEKGKVVLTFFTEQ
;
A
#
# COMPACT_ATOMS: atom_id res chain seq x y z
N MET A 1 -16.35 64.31 10.71
CA MET A 1 -17.16 63.20 10.12
C MET A 1 -16.17 62.16 9.61
N ARG A 2 -15.72 61.16 10.37
CA ARG A 2 -16.42 59.94 10.83
C ARG A 2 -17.15 59.20 9.70
N TYR A 3 -16.43 58.39 8.94
CA TYR A 3 -16.97 57.24 8.21
C TYR A 3 -16.05 56.03 8.41
N THR A 4 -16.41 55.24 9.42
CA THR A 4 -15.99 53.86 9.64
C THR A 4 -16.55 52.98 8.53
N LEU A 5 -15.71 52.28 7.76
CA LEU A 5 -16.14 51.25 6.81
C LEU A 5 -15.23 50.02 6.92
N ALA A 6 -15.76 49.04 7.65
CA ALA A 6 -15.63 47.59 7.56
C ALA A 6 -14.31 46.98 7.06
N VAL A 7 -13.55 46.42 8.03
CA VAL A 7 -12.55 45.38 7.79
C VAL A 7 -13.27 44.07 7.47
N LEU A 8 -13.32 43.68 6.20
CA LEU A 8 -13.73 42.35 5.77
C LEU A 8 -12.52 41.41 5.88
N ALA A 9 -12.40 40.76 7.03
CA ALA A 9 -11.48 39.65 7.27
C ALA A 9 -11.96 38.42 6.47
N GLY A 10 -11.44 38.27 5.25
CA GLY A 10 -11.60 37.05 4.46
C GLY A 10 -10.65 35.96 4.96
N CYS A 11 -11.13 35.09 5.86
CA CYS A 11 -10.45 33.83 6.15
C CYS A 11 -10.56 32.91 4.92
N LEU A 12 -9.59 32.99 4.02
CA LEU A 12 -9.33 31.96 3.01
C LEU A 12 -8.83 30.70 3.74
N VAL A 13 -9.75 29.82 4.08
CA VAL A 13 -9.43 28.46 4.54
C VAL A 13 -8.83 27.72 3.34
N MET A 14 -7.50 27.66 3.27
CA MET A 14 -6.79 26.74 2.38
C MET A 14 -7.07 25.31 2.88
N SER A 15 -8.08 24.67 2.31
CA SER A 15 -8.27 23.23 2.41
C SER A 15 -7.13 22.54 1.66
N ALA A 16 -6.03 22.26 2.36
CA ALA A 16 -4.99 21.38 1.87
C ALA A 16 -5.60 19.99 1.67
N SER A 17 -5.77 19.57 0.42
CA SER A 17 -6.10 18.20 0.08
C SER A 17 -4.96 17.30 0.59
N ALA A 18 -5.25 16.52 1.63
CA ALA A 18 -4.37 15.45 2.05
C ALA A 18 -4.35 14.41 0.92
N ILE A 19 -3.29 14.42 0.12
CA ILE A 19 -3.03 13.39 -0.88
C ILE A 19 -2.78 12.12 -0.08
N ALA A 20 -3.64 11.12 -0.21
CA ALA A 20 -3.43 9.80 0.40
C ALA A 20 -2.14 9.21 -0.18
N GLN A 21 -1.02 9.37 0.54
CA GLN A 21 0.26 8.81 0.12
C GLN A 21 0.27 7.33 0.48
N VAL A 22 0.28 6.48 -0.55
CA VAL A 22 0.53 5.05 -0.37
C VAL A 22 1.93 4.89 0.24
N PRO A 23 2.09 4.20 1.38
CA PRO A 23 3.39 4.02 2.01
C PRO A 23 4.37 3.35 1.04
N ALA A 24 5.64 3.78 1.06
CA ALA A 24 6.67 3.27 0.15
C ALA A 24 6.87 1.75 0.29
N GLU A 25 6.63 1.21 1.47
CA GLU A 25 6.69 -0.21 1.78
C GLU A 25 5.61 -1.00 1.04
N VAL A 26 4.41 -0.44 0.86
CA VAL A 26 3.32 -1.08 0.12
C VAL A 26 3.69 -1.22 -1.36
N GLU A 27 4.31 -0.19 -1.93
CA GLU A 27 4.80 -0.24 -3.32
C GLU A 27 5.95 -1.23 -3.48
N ALA A 28 6.88 -1.29 -2.52
CA ALA A 28 7.94 -2.28 -2.52
C ALA A 28 7.38 -3.72 -2.46
N CYS A 29 6.33 -3.94 -1.65
CA CYS A 29 5.61 -5.22 -1.60
C CYS A 29 4.94 -5.56 -2.94
N ARG A 30 4.36 -4.57 -3.62
CA ARG A 30 3.74 -4.75 -4.94
C ARG A 30 4.76 -5.22 -5.98
N LEU A 31 5.90 -4.53 -6.06
CA LEU A 31 6.96 -4.88 -6.99
C LEU A 31 7.56 -6.26 -6.70
N SER A 32 7.84 -6.55 -5.42
CA SER A 32 8.32 -7.87 -5.00
C SER A 32 7.32 -8.97 -5.34
N GLY A 33 6.03 -8.73 -5.10
CA GLY A 33 4.97 -9.67 -5.40
C GLY A 33 4.79 -9.92 -6.91
N LEU A 34 4.91 -8.88 -7.73
CA LEU A 34 4.85 -9.00 -9.19
C LEU A 34 5.98 -9.88 -9.73
N VAL A 35 7.19 -9.72 -9.20
CA VAL A 35 8.33 -10.59 -9.56
C VAL A 35 8.03 -12.05 -9.20
N ALA A 36 7.59 -12.31 -7.96
CA ALA A 36 7.29 -13.66 -7.50
C ALA A 36 6.16 -14.34 -8.28
N ILE A 37 5.15 -13.57 -8.71
CA ILE A 37 4.06 -14.09 -9.53
C ILE A 37 4.49 -14.34 -10.97
N LYS A 38 5.28 -13.44 -11.57
CA LYS A 38 5.76 -13.59 -12.95
C LYS A 38 6.57 -14.88 -13.15
N GLU A 39 7.32 -15.31 -12.14
CA GLU A 39 8.03 -16.60 -12.16
C GLU A 39 7.09 -17.80 -12.35
N ARG A 40 5.86 -17.72 -11.83
CA ARG A 40 4.86 -18.80 -11.91
C ARG A 40 3.83 -18.59 -13.01
N SER A 41 3.61 -17.36 -13.43
CA SER A 41 2.55 -16.95 -14.36
C SER A 41 3.07 -15.78 -15.21
N PRO A 42 3.82 -16.07 -16.28
CA PRO A 42 4.51 -15.05 -17.08
C PRO A 42 3.56 -14.14 -17.86
N SER A 43 2.29 -14.50 -18.03
CA SER A 43 1.26 -13.67 -18.67
C SER A 43 0.70 -12.56 -17.76
N LEU A 44 1.12 -12.48 -16.49
CA LEU A 44 0.66 -11.46 -15.56
C LEU A 44 1.56 -10.24 -15.59
N ASP A 45 1.08 -9.20 -16.26
CA ASP A 45 1.84 -7.96 -16.44
C ASP A 45 1.67 -6.97 -15.29
N GLN A 46 0.52 -6.98 -14.61
CA GLN A 46 0.20 -6.03 -13.55
C GLN A 46 -0.58 -6.67 -12.39
N ILE A 47 -0.31 -6.13 -11.19
CA ILE A 47 -1.01 -6.43 -9.95
C ILE A 47 -1.53 -5.12 -9.39
N THR A 48 -2.82 -5.10 -9.03
CA THR A 48 -3.43 -3.97 -8.33
C THR A 48 -3.73 -4.39 -6.90
N PHE A 49 -3.15 -3.69 -5.93
CA PHE A 49 -3.51 -3.87 -4.53
C PHE A 49 -4.78 -3.06 -4.24
N ASP A 50 -5.70 -3.68 -3.53
CA ASP A 50 -6.87 -3.01 -2.99
C ASP A 50 -6.46 -2.22 -1.75
N MET A 51 -6.39 -0.90 -1.90
CA MET A 51 -5.94 0.02 -0.84
C MET A 51 -6.87 0.02 0.37
N ASP A 52 -8.17 -0.24 0.16
CA ASP A 52 -9.16 -0.22 1.23
C ASP A 52 -9.08 -1.48 2.09
N SER A 53 -8.56 -2.56 1.52
CA SER A 53 -8.33 -3.84 2.21
C SER A 53 -7.00 -3.91 2.99
N LEU A 54 -6.12 -2.89 2.85
CA LEU A 54 -4.78 -2.95 3.41
C LEU A 54 -4.79 -2.89 4.94
N ALA A 55 -4.20 -3.91 5.55
CA ALA A 55 -3.81 -3.90 6.95
C ALA A 55 -2.29 -3.84 7.07
N ILE A 56 -1.80 -2.76 7.68
CA ILE A 56 -0.38 -2.55 7.95
C ILE A 56 -0.17 -2.69 9.46
N SER A 57 0.63 -3.66 9.86
CA SER A 57 0.96 -3.90 11.26
C SER A 57 2.45 -3.77 11.50
N LYS A 58 2.83 -3.06 12.57
CA LYS A 58 4.19 -3.09 13.08
C LYS A 58 4.43 -4.47 13.69
N ALA A 59 5.55 -5.07 13.35
CA ALA A 59 5.97 -6.35 13.90
C ALA A 59 7.28 -6.16 14.66
N ASP A 60 7.48 -6.95 15.70
CA ASP A 60 8.80 -7.11 16.31
C ASP A 60 9.04 -8.60 16.51
N THR A 61 9.32 -9.25 15.40
CA THR A 61 9.50 -10.70 15.34
C THR A 61 10.62 -11.05 14.37
N LYS A 62 10.88 -12.34 14.17
CA LYS A 62 11.84 -12.83 13.19
C LYS A 62 11.32 -14.08 12.48
N VAL A 63 11.73 -14.24 11.22
CA VAL A 63 11.55 -15.48 10.46
C VAL A 63 12.93 -16.09 10.27
N GLY A 64 13.18 -17.24 10.90
CA GLY A 64 14.54 -17.74 11.10
C GLY A 64 15.35 -16.73 11.92
N ASP A 65 16.44 -16.23 11.32
CA ASP A 65 17.29 -15.17 11.90
C ASP A 65 17.03 -13.79 11.29
N THR A 66 16.08 -13.66 10.36
CA THR A 66 15.78 -12.38 9.71
C THR A 66 14.74 -11.60 10.51
N PRO A 67 15.06 -10.41 11.04
CA PRO A 67 14.09 -9.58 11.77
C PRO A 67 13.01 -9.04 10.84
N ILE A 68 11.76 -9.11 11.28
CA ILE A 68 10.57 -8.56 10.63
C ILE A 68 10.06 -7.40 11.46
N LYS A 69 9.95 -6.23 10.83
CA LYS A 69 9.57 -4.96 11.46
C LYS A 69 8.17 -4.49 11.06
N MET A 70 7.64 -5.01 9.96
CA MET A 70 6.30 -4.69 9.50
C MET A 70 5.72 -5.86 8.69
N VAL A 71 4.42 -6.06 8.82
CA VAL A 71 3.61 -7.01 8.05
C VAL A 71 2.53 -6.21 7.34
N ILE A 72 2.46 -6.36 6.02
CA ILE A 72 1.44 -5.73 5.18
C ILE A 72 0.61 -6.86 4.58
N MET A 73 -0.71 -6.78 4.70
CA MET A 73 -1.63 -7.75 4.09
C MET A 73 -2.83 -7.05 3.50
N GLY A 74 -3.48 -7.71 2.55
CA GLY A 74 -4.66 -7.18 1.88
C GLY A 74 -5.02 -8.02 0.68
N ASP A 75 -5.93 -7.50 -0.13
CA ASP A 75 -6.40 -8.12 -1.34
C ASP A 75 -5.69 -7.52 -2.56
N ALA A 76 -5.41 -8.38 -3.54
CA ALA A 76 -4.68 -8.06 -4.75
C ALA A 76 -5.38 -8.67 -5.96
N TYR A 77 -5.71 -7.82 -6.93
CA TYR A 77 -6.30 -8.21 -8.19
C TYR A 77 -5.19 -8.47 -9.21
N LEU A 78 -5.18 -9.70 -9.73
CA LEU A 78 -4.31 -10.11 -10.82
C LEU A 78 -5.10 -9.98 -12.12
N GLN A 79 -4.57 -9.25 -13.12
CA GLN A 79 -5.17 -9.23 -14.46
C GLN A 79 -4.99 -10.60 -15.14
N ARG A 80 -5.86 -11.55 -14.81
CA ARG A 80 -6.01 -12.85 -15.49
C ARG A 80 -7.22 -12.76 -16.42
N GLU A 81 -7.13 -13.35 -17.61
CA GLU A 81 -8.24 -13.34 -18.59
C GLU A 81 -9.55 -13.98 -18.09
N LYS A 82 -9.55 -14.71 -16.97
CA LYS A 82 -10.67 -15.59 -16.55
C LYS A 82 -11.01 -15.58 -15.06
N THR A 83 -10.48 -14.67 -14.23
CA THR A 83 -10.83 -14.66 -12.80
C THR A 83 -10.88 -13.26 -12.20
N ASP A 84 -12.05 -12.91 -11.66
CA ASP A 84 -12.30 -11.68 -10.88
C ASP A 84 -12.04 -11.87 -9.38
N LYS A 85 -11.68 -13.08 -8.93
CA LYS A 85 -11.44 -13.31 -7.51
C LYS A 85 -10.15 -12.62 -7.06
N PRO A 86 -10.19 -11.77 -6.02
CA PRO A 86 -8.99 -11.19 -5.44
C PRO A 86 -8.17 -12.26 -4.73
N ASN A 87 -6.86 -12.22 -4.93
CA ASN A 87 -5.93 -13.00 -4.12
C ASN A 87 -5.57 -12.23 -2.87
N ARG A 88 -5.53 -12.89 -1.73
CA ARG A 88 -4.99 -12.27 -0.52
C ARG A 88 -3.47 -12.34 -0.56
N PHE A 89 -2.81 -11.26 -0.18
CA PHE A 89 -1.34 -11.22 -0.09
C PHE A 89 -0.91 -10.92 1.33
N VAL A 90 0.30 -11.39 1.66
CA VAL A 90 1.04 -11.02 2.86
C VAL A 90 2.46 -10.70 2.44
N CYS A 91 2.94 -9.55 2.89
CA CYS A 91 4.28 -9.04 2.66
C CYS A 91 4.97 -8.81 4.01
N LEU A 92 6.13 -9.42 4.16
CA LEU A 92 6.99 -9.28 5.33
C LEU A 92 8.08 -8.27 5.01
N VAL A 93 8.16 -7.22 5.82
CA VAL A 93 9.13 -6.15 5.68
C VAL A 93 10.08 -6.21 6.87
N GLY A 94 11.37 -6.33 6.57
CA GLY A 94 12.45 -6.40 7.54
C GLY A 94 13.04 -5.03 7.85
N GLU A 95 14.31 -5.04 8.25
CA GLU A 95 15.01 -3.81 8.58
C GLU A 95 15.12 -2.86 7.38
N LYS A 96 15.10 -1.55 7.70
CA LYS A 96 15.26 -0.47 6.71
C LYS A 96 14.24 -0.52 5.57
N GLY A 97 13.04 -1.06 5.83
CA GLY A 97 11.96 -1.13 4.84
C GLY A 97 12.21 -2.17 3.73
N LYS A 98 13.18 -3.08 3.89
CA LYS A 98 13.45 -4.11 2.88
C LYS A 98 12.38 -5.20 2.92
N VAL A 99 11.78 -5.47 1.78
CA VAL A 99 10.88 -6.62 1.63
C VAL A 99 11.68 -7.90 1.74
N VAL A 100 11.29 -8.76 2.69
CA VAL A 100 11.90 -10.07 2.92
C VAL A 100 11.20 -11.13 2.07
N LEU A 101 9.87 -11.10 2.05
CA LEU A 101 9.06 -12.07 1.32
C LEU A 101 7.68 -11.50 1.04
N THR A 102 7.15 -11.78 -0.15
CA THR A 102 5.75 -11.55 -0.50
C THR A 102 5.16 -12.85 -1.01
N PHE A 103 4.00 -13.26 -0.50
CA PHE A 103 3.28 -14.43 -0.98
C PHE A 103 1.80 -14.12 -1.16
N PHE A 104 1.18 -14.86 -2.08
CA PHE A 104 -0.22 -14.73 -2.45
C PHE A 104 -0.94 -16.05 -2.17
N THR A 105 -2.17 -15.95 -1.69
CA THR A 105 -3.06 -17.08 -1.47
C THR A 105 -4.30 -16.91 -2.33
N GLU A 106 -4.72 -17.98 -3.00
CA GLU A 106 -6.00 -18.02 -3.72
C GLU A 106 -7.16 -18.18 -2.73
N GLN A 107 -8.31 -17.55 -3.02
CA GLN A 107 -9.56 -17.65 -2.24
C GLN A 107 -10.57 -18.64 -2.83
#